data_AF-A0A1Z4QS79-F1
#
_entry.id   AF-A0A1Z4QS79-F1
#
_cell.length_a   1.000
_cell.length_b   1.000
_cell.length_c   1.000
_cell.angle_alpha   90.00
_cell.angle_beta   90.00
_cell.angle_gamma   90.00
#
_symmetry.space_group_name_H-M   'P 1'
#
loop_
_entity.id
_entity.type
_entity.pdbx_description
1 polymer ?
#
loop_
_entity_poly.entity_id
_entity_poly.type
_entity_poly.pdbx_seq_one_letter_code
_entity_poly.pdbx_strand_id
1 'polypeptide(L)'
;MKFLLSFIFAAFAMVMLLPSNAYAQEFLLQKPVVELQNAEFSAPRQANSFYPKDNQDTHIHLGVPTQYQNQVAKQGNVFVTYIAIKENKVNLGNLKRCNTGYFDLKTFPEKANQTTKKQFINVLNSLDLLVDGCR
;
A
#
# COMPACT_ATOMS: atom_id res chain seq x y z
N MET A 1 -8.00 16.27 -79.38
CA MET A 1 -8.84 15.57 -78.37
C MET A 1 -7.95 14.68 -77.51
N LYS A 2 -7.81 14.99 -76.20
CA LYS A 2 -7.92 14.04 -75.08
C LYS A 2 -7.57 14.74 -73.77
N PHE A 3 -8.59 14.83 -72.94
CA PHE A 3 -8.58 15.20 -71.52
C PHE A 3 -7.71 14.25 -70.70
N LEU A 4 -7.16 14.73 -69.58
CA LEU A 4 -6.98 13.94 -68.34
C LEU A 4 -6.79 14.95 -67.18
N LEU A 5 -7.87 15.41 -66.55
CA LEU A 5 -8.48 14.88 -65.32
C LEU A 5 -7.51 14.62 -64.15
N SER A 6 -7.68 15.48 -63.14
CA SER A 6 -7.19 15.38 -61.77
C SER A 6 -7.48 14.02 -61.11
N PHE A 7 -6.54 13.55 -60.30
CA PHE A 7 -6.83 12.64 -59.20
C PHE A 7 -6.15 13.13 -57.92
N ILE A 8 -6.97 13.72 -57.06
CA ILE A 8 -6.73 13.85 -55.62
C ILE A 8 -7.24 12.54 -55.03
N PHE A 9 -6.41 11.78 -54.30
CA PHE A 9 -6.91 10.78 -53.38
C PHE A 9 -6.18 10.84 -52.04
N ALA A 10 -7.01 10.86 -51.00
CA ALA A 10 -6.73 11.15 -49.62
C ALA A 10 -5.65 10.26 -48.99
N ALA A 11 -4.77 10.89 -48.20
CA ALA A 11 -3.94 10.20 -47.23
C ALA A 11 -4.83 9.67 -46.10
N PHE A 12 -5.01 8.36 -46.03
CA PHE A 12 -5.58 7.69 -44.86
C PHE A 12 -4.53 7.67 -43.74
N ALA A 13 -4.60 8.63 -42.82
CA ALA A 13 -3.89 8.55 -41.55
C ALA A 13 -4.64 7.56 -40.65
N MET A 14 -4.21 6.29 -40.67
CA MET A 14 -4.67 5.28 -39.72
C MET A 14 -4.03 5.57 -38.37
N VAL A 15 -4.73 6.32 -37.51
CA VAL A 15 -4.36 6.50 -36.10
C VAL A 15 -4.51 5.14 -35.42
N MET A 16 -3.41 4.44 -35.21
CA MET A 16 -3.37 3.28 -34.33
C MET A 16 -3.61 3.77 -32.89
N LEU A 17 -4.84 3.65 -32.41
CA LEU A 17 -5.15 3.68 -30.99
C LEU A 17 -4.53 2.44 -30.35
N LEU A 18 -3.32 2.57 -29.81
CA LEU A 18 -2.77 1.59 -28.88
C LEU A 18 -3.62 1.66 -27.60
N PRO A 19 -4.23 0.55 -27.14
CA PRO A 19 -4.81 0.52 -25.81
C PRO A 19 -3.66 0.59 -24.81
N SER A 20 -3.46 1.77 -24.20
CA SER A 20 -2.60 1.92 -23.05
C SER A 20 -3.24 1.20 -21.86
N ASN A 21 -3.06 -0.12 -21.78
CA ASN A 21 -3.15 -0.83 -20.50
C ASN A 21 -1.93 -0.43 -19.68
N ALA A 22 -1.94 0.80 -19.18
CA ALA A 22 -1.16 1.18 -18.03
C ALA A 22 -1.74 0.37 -16.86
N TYR A 23 -1.23 -0.84 -16.66
CA TYR A 23 -1.27 -1.47 -15.36
C TYR A 23 -0.70 -0.42 -14.41
N ALA A 24 -1.57 0.23 -13.63
CA ALA A 24 -1.14 1.17 -12.62
C ALA A 24 -0.20 0.38 -11.69
N GLN A 25 1.10 0.58 -11.86
CA GLN A 25 2.10 -0.18 -11.15
C GLN A 25 1.94 0.17 -9.68
N GLU A 26 1.44 -0.79 -8.89
CA GLU A 26 1.35 -0.59 -7.45
C GLU A 26 2.75 -0.32 -6.91
N PHE A 27 2.89 0.79 -6.20
CA PHE A 27 4.14 1.07 -5.51
C PHE A 27 4.28 0.12 -4.32
N LEU A 28 5.40 -0.59 -4.27
CA LEU A 28 5.68 -1.51 -3.20
C LEU A 28 6.40 -0.79 -2.06
N LEU A 29 5.62 -0.39 -1.04
CA LEU A 29 6.14 0.28 0.14
C LEU A 29 7.07 -0.66 0.91
N GLN A 30 8.32 -0.24 1.10
CA GLN A 30 9.33 -0.95 1.88
C GLN A 30 9.73 -0.13 3.09
N LYS A 31 10.02 -0.80 4.21
CA LYS A 31 10.57 -0.19 5.43
C LYS A 31 11.80 -0.94 5.94
N PRO A 32 12.84 -0.24 6.42
CA PRO A 32 13.94 -0.86 7.15
C PRO A 32 13.41 -1.63 8.37
N VAL A 33 13.95 -2.83 8.60
CA VAL A 33 13.57 -3.66 9.75
C VAL A 33 13.85 -2.94 11.07
N VAL A 34 14.97 -2.21 11.15
CA VAL A 34 15.36 -1.42 12.33
C VAL A 34 14.35 -0.33 12.64
N GLU A 35 13.75 0.30 11.63
CA GLU A 35 12.73 1.33 11.83
C GLU A 35 11.48 0.74 12.49
N LEU A 36 11.04 -0.42 12.01
CA LEU A 36 9.92 -1.16 12.60
C LEU A 36 10.24 -1.59 14.05
N GLN A 37 11.45 -2.08 14.30
CA GLN A 37 11.89 -2.46 15.65
C GLN A 37 11.93 -1.28 16.61
N ASN A 38 12.36 -0.10 16.15
CA ASN A 38 12.37 1.12 16.95
C ASN A 38 10.94 1.62 17.27
N ALA A 39 9.98 1.33 16.40
CA ALA A 39 8.55 1.51 16.66
C ALA A 39 7.94 0.33 17.44
N GLU A 40 8.77 -0.48 18.08
CA GLU A 40 8.40 -1.61 18.94
C GLU A 40 7.65 -2.75 18.22
N PHE A 41 7.77 -2.86 16.89
CA PHE A 41 7.33 -4.06 16.17
C PHE A 41 8.37 -5.18 16.28
N SER A 42 7.94 -6.43 16.37
CA SER A 42 8.88 -7.56 16.34
C SER A 42 9.55 -7.71 15.00
N ALA A 43 10.72 -8.35 15.04
CA ALA A 43 11.45 -8.69 13.84
C ALA A 43 10.58 -9.54 12.87
N PRO A 44 10.65 -9.31 11.54
CA PRO A 44 9.80 -9.94 10.53
C PRO A 44 9.73 -11.47 10.56
N ARG A 45 10.76 -12.17 11.05
CA ARG A 45 10.73 -13.63 11.21
C ARG A 45 9.68 -14.11 12.24
N GLN A 46 9.19 -13.22 13.08
CA GLN A 46 8.14 -13.45 14.08
C GLN A 46 6.82 -12.77 13.71
N ALA A 47 6.71 -12.12 12.54
CA ALA A 47 5.59 -11.27 12.13
C ALA A 47 4.29 -12.01 11.74
N ASN A 48 4.00 -13.12 12.43
CA ASN A 48 2.65 -13.65 12.57
C ASN A 48 1.94 -13.06 13.80
N SER A 49 2.62 -12.18 14.55
CA SER A 49 2.11 -11.44 15.69
C SER A 49 3.10 -10.33 16.00
N PHE A 50 2.73 -9.03 15.98
CA PHE A 50 3.35 -8.17 16.99
C PHE A 50 2.63 -6.88 17.33
N TYR A 51 2.62 -6.65 18.64
CA TYR A 51 2.13 -5.52 19.39
C TYR A 51 3.14 -5.09 20.45
N PRO A 52 3.24 -3.78 20.76
CA PRO A 52 4.26 -3.24 21.63
C PRO A 52 4.28 -3.99 22.95
N LYS A 53 5.46 -3.97 23.55
CA LYS A 53 5.98 -4.83 24.62
C LYS A 53 5.02 -5.14 25.78
N ASP A 54 4.00 -4.31 26.00
CA ASP A 54 3.19 -4.31 27.23
C ASP A 54 1.69 -4.64 27.02
N ASN A 55 1.16 -4.72 25.80
CA ASN A 55 -0.27 -5.02 25.58
C ASN A 55 -0.51 -5.89 24.34
N GLN A 56 -0.59 -7.21 24.52
CA GLN A 56 -0.91 -8.15 23.45
C GLN A 56 -2.39 -8.11 23.01
N ASP A 57 -3.25 -7.47 23.80
CA ASP A 57 -4.70 -7.49 23.57
C ASP A 57 -5.13 -6.41 22.57
N THR A 58 -4.50 -5.23 22.58
CA THR A 58 -4.93 -4.08 21.76
C THR A 58 -3.81 -3.50 20.93
N HIS A 59 -4.03 -3.49 19.60
CA HIS A 59 -3.27 -4.22 18.56
C HIS A 59 -3.35 -3.71 17.06
N ILE A 60 -2.29 -3.85 16.24
CA ILE A 60 -1.88 -3.34 14.90
C ILE A 60 -1.05 -4.51 14.38
N HIS A 61 -1.55 -5.22 13.41
CA HIS A 61 -0.83 -6.35 12.86
C HIS A 61 -0.28 -5.95 11.50
N LEU A 62 1.04 -5.98 11.32
CA LEU A 62 1.67 -5.69 10.03
C LEU A 62 1.95 -6.98 9.24
N GLY A 63 1.62 -6.99 7.95
CA GLY A 63 2.14 -7.99 7.01
C GLY A 63 3.44 -7.50 6.41
N VAL A 64 4.57 -8.15 6.76
CA VAL A 64 5.92 -7.68 6.39
C VAL A 64 6.81 -8.71 5.70
N PRO A 65 6.46 -9.15 4.48
CA PRO A 65 7.25 -10.16 3.77
C PRO A 65 8.56 -9.57 3.22
N THR A 66 9.57 -10.42 3.07
CA THR A 66 10.82 -10.09 2.36
C THR A 66 10.69 -10.20 0.84
N GLN A 67 9.59 -10.78 0.35
CA GLN A 67 9.26 -10.88 -1.07
C GLN A 67 7.78 -10.61 -1.30
N TYR A 68 7.45 -9.77 -2.27
CA TYR A 68 6.07 -9.43 -2.62
C TYR A 68 5.96 -9.09 -4.12
N GLN A 69 4.92 -9.59 -4.79
CA GLN A 69 4.70 -9.41 -6.24
C GLN A 69 5.97 -9.68 -7.08
N ASN A 70 6.66 -10.80 -6.80
CA ASN A 70 7.91 -11.22 -7.45
C ASN A 70 9.11 -10.26 -7.27
N GLN A 71 9.01 -9.28 -6.38
CA GLN A 71 10.13 -8.42 -6.01
C GLN A 71 10.66 -8.83 -4.63
N VAL A 72 11.98 -8.88 -4.51
CA VAL A 72 12.67 -9.08 -3.23
C VAL A 72 12.94 -7.72 -2.61
N ALA A 73 12.68 -7.58 -1.31
CA ALA A 73 12.97 -6.35 -0.58
C ALA A 73 14.48 -6.09 -0.57
N LYS A 74 14.87 -4.81 -0.48
CA LYS A 74 16.28 -4.45 -0.29
C LYS A 74 16.82 -5.12 0.97
N GLN A 75 18.12 -5.45 0.98
CA GLN A 75 18.74 -6.02 2.18
C GLN A 75 18.50 -5.11 3.39
N GLY A 76 18.04 -5.69 4.50
CA GLY A 76 17.68 -4.95 5.71
C GLY A 76 16.27 -4.35 5.70
N ASN A 77 15.51 -4.50 4.61
CA ASN A 77 14.13 -4.02 4.49
C ASN A 77 13.13 -5.18 4.37
N VAL A 78 11.86 -4.82 4.55
CA VAL A 78 10.68 -5.63 4.27
C VAL A 78 9.64 -4.79 3.55
N PHE A 79 8.74 -5.43 2.82
CA PHE A 79 7.53 -4.75 2.33
C PHE A 79 6.56 -4.54 3.49
N VAL A 80 5.66 -3.55 3.39
CA VAL A 80 4.48 -3.44 4.27
C VAL A 80 3.25 -3.62 3.39
N THR A 81 2.59 -4.78 3.51
CA THR A 81 1.53 -5.19 2.57
C THR A 81 0.16 -5.19 3.21
N TYR A 82 0.09 -5.13 4.54
CA TYR A 82 -1.13 -5.27 5.31
C TYR A 82 -1.02 -4.59 6.67
N ILE A 83 -2.11 -3.97 7.13
CA ILE A 83 -2.26 -3.41 8.49
C ILE A 83 -3.64 -3.80 9.03
N ALA A 84 -3.69 -4.69 10.03
CA ALA A 84 -4.90 -4.96 10.82
C ALA A 84 -4.93 -4.11 12.07
N ILE A 85 -6.10 -3.78 12.59
CA ILE A 85 -6.28 -3.22 13.93
C ILE A 85 -7.01 -4.25 14.79
N LYS A 86 -6.46 -4.56 15.95
CA LYS A 86 -6.99 -5.47 16.95
C LYS A 86 -7.23 -4.71 18.26
N GLU A 87 -8.27 -5.06 19.01
CA GLU A 87 -8.55 -4.46 20.31
C GLU A 87 -9.19 -5.54 21.20
N ASN A 88 -8.71 -5.69 22.43
CA ASN A 88 -9.16 -6.75 23.35
C ASN A 88 -9.18 -8.15 22.71
N LYS A 89 -8.11 -8.49 21.98
CA LYS A 89 -7.92 -9.74 21.21
C LYS A 89 -8.84 -9.93 19.99
N VAL A 90 -9.73 -8.98 19.70
CA VAL A 90 -10.64 -9.02 18.56
C VAL A 90 -10.04 -8.28 17.37
N ASN A 91 -10.13 -8.83 16.16
CA ASN A 91 -9.81 -8.08 14.94
C ASN A 91 -10.94 -7.09 14.63
N LEU A 92 -10.67 -5.80 14.73
CA LEU A 92 -11.63 -4.73 14.44
C LEU A 92 -11.74 -4.44 12.94
N GLY A 93 -10.69 -4.72 12.18
CA GLY A 93 -10.66 -4.52 10.74
C GLY A 93 -9.27 -4.19 10.21
N ASN A 94 -9.20 -3.88 8.93
CA ASN A 94 -7.94 -3.64 8.22
C ASN A 94 -7.95 -2.27 7.56
N LEU A 95 -6.80 -1.61 7.51
CA LEU A 95 -6.65 -0.42 6.67
C LEU A 95 -6.57 -0.85 5.19
N LYS A 96 -7.19 -0.06 4.32
CA LYS A 96 -7.10 -0.21 2.87
C LYS A 96 -5.73 0.25 2.40
N ARG A 97 -5.05 -0.60 1.63
CA ARG A 97 -3.82 -0.25 0.91
C ARG A 97 -4.18 0.50 -0.37
N CYS A 98 -3.53 1.63 -0.62
CA CYS A 98 -3.65 2.41 -1.84
C CYS A 98 -2.71 1.87 -2.93
N ASN A 99 -2.94 2.24 -4.19
CA ASN A 99 -2.06 1.88 -5.31
C ASN A 99 -0.64 2.46 -5.13
N THR A 100 -0.48 3.49 -4.30
CA THR A 100 0.81 4.06 -3.89
C THR A 100 1.52 3.26 -2.80
N GLY A 101 0.95 2.14 -2.34
CA GLY A 101 1.52 1.29 -1.29
C GLY A 101 1.25 1.76 0.14
N TYR A 102 0.90 3.02 0.35
CA TYR A 102 0.48 3.58 1.64
C TYR A 102 -0.93 3.10 2.04
N PHE A 103 -1.32 3.36 3.28
CA PHE A 103 -2.59 2.94 3.85
C PHE A 103 -3.52 4.11 4.13
N ASP A 104 -4.81 3.93 3.81
CA ASP A 104 -5.81 4.99 3.90
C ASP A 104 -6.30 5.19 5.33
N LEU A 105 -5.98 6.35 5.91
CA LEU A 105 -6.43 6.76 7.24
C LEU A 105 -7.96 6.75 7.38
N LYS A 106 -8.71 7.01 6.30
CA LYS A 106 -10.19 7.04 6.33
C LYS A 106 -10.81 5.66 6.52
N THR A 107 -10.01 4.60 6.34
CA THR A 107 -10.46 3.22 6.52
C THR A 107 -10.14 2.65 7.90
N PHE A 108 -9.69 3.50 8.82
CA PHE A 108 -9.48 3.09 10.20
C PHE A 108 -10.79 2.61 10.83
N PRO A 109 -10.85 1.40 11.42
CA PRO A 109 -12.08 0.83 11.95
C PRO A 109 -12.79 1.77 12.93
N GLU A 110 -14.06 2.08 12.64
CA GLU A 110 -14.88 2.98 13.47
C GLU A 110 -15.13 2.45 14.88
N LYS A 111 -15.08 1.12 15.03
CA LYS A 111 -15.27 0.42 16.32
C LYS A 111 -14.10 0.58 17.28
N ALA A 112 -12.96 1.10 16.83
CA ALA A 112 -11.80 1.29 17.68
C ALA A 112 -12.05 2.42 18.69
N ASN A 113 -11.61 2.23 19.94
CA ASN A 113 -11.65 3.29 20.94
C ASN A 113 -10.88 4.54 20.44
N GLN A 114 -11.39 5.75 20.72
CA GLN A 114 -10.79 7.00 20.20
C GLN A 114 -9.35 7.23 20.69
N THR A 115 -9.04 6.85 21.93
CA THR A 115 -7.67 6.93 22.48
C THR A 115 -6.75 5.94 21.76
N THR A 116 -7.18 4.69 21.61
CA THR A 116 -6.48 3.64 20.86
C THR A 116 -6.22 4.07 19.43
N LYS A 117 -7.26 4.57 18.74
CA LYS A 117 -7.18 5.09 17.38
C LYS A 117 -6.13 6.19 17.25
N LYS A 118 -6.13 7.19 18.15
CA LYS A 118 -5.14 8.27 18.15
C LYS A 118 -3.72 7.74 18.35
N GLN A 119 -3.51 6.81 19.29
CA GLN A 119 -2.21 6.19 19.53
C GLN A 119 -1.69 5.45 18.29
N PHE A 120 -2.54 4.65 17.66
CA PHE A 120 -2.17 3.87 16.47
C PHE A 120 -1.89 4.75 15.26
N ILE A 121 -2.67 5.81 15.06
CA ILE A 121 -2.39 6.80 14.01
C ILE A 121 -1.03 7.44 14.23
N ASN A 122 -0.67 7.80 15.48
CA ASN A 122 0.64 8.38 15.77
C ASN A 122 1.78 7.42 15.44
N VAL A 123 1.68 6.14 15.82
CA VAL A 123 2.69 5.12 15.49
C VAL A 123 2.82 4.95 13.97
N LEU A 124 1.70 4.78 13.26
CA LEU A 124 1.71 4.55 11.82
C LEU A 124 2.17 5.78 11.03
N ASN A 125 1.89 7.00 11.51
CA ASN A 125 2.45 8.24 10.94
C ASN A 125 3.95 8.38 11.22
N SER A 126 4.43 7.94 12.38
CA SER A 126 5.87 7.97 12.70
C SER A 126 6.69 7.08 11.77
N LEU A 127 6.05 6.03 11.24
CA LEU A 127 6.59 5.12 10.24
C LEU A 127 6.26 5.55 8.80
N ASP A 128 5.62 6.70 8.58
CA ASP A 128 5.21 7.17 7.25
C ASP A 128 4.49 6.07 6.44
N LEU A 129 3.42 5.52 7.03
CA LEU A 129 2.60 4.45 6.45
C LEU A 129 1.21 4.93 6.00
N LEU A 130 0.77 6.12 6.42
CA LEU A 130 -0.60 6.58 6.23
C LEU A 130 -0.71 7.72 5.22
N VAL A 131 -1.83 7.75 4.52
CA VAL A 131 -2.28 8.88 3.69
C VAL A 131 -3.75 9.19 3.99
N ASP A 132 -4.15 10.45 3.84
CA ASP A 132 -5.55 10.86 4.02
C ASP A 132 -6.36 10.65 2.73
N GLY A 133 -6.91 9.45 2.56
CA GLY A 133 -7.64 9.04 1.37
C GLY A 133 -6.74 8.48 0.27
N CYS A 134 -7.07 7.29 -0.23
CA CYS A 134 -6.52 6.85 -1.51
C CYS A 134 -7.07 7.75 -2.64
N ARG A 135 -6.18 8.29 -3.45
CA ARG A 135 -6.53 8.97 -4.70
C ARG A 135 -6.64 7.99 -5.85
#